data_AF-C4YUK7-F1
#
_entry.id   AF-C4YUK7-F1
#
_cell.length_a   1.000
_cell.length_b   1.000
_cell.length_c   1.000
_cell.angle_alpha   90.00
_cell.angle_beta   90.00
_cell.angle_gamma   90.00
#
_symmetry.space_group_name_H-M   'P 1'
#
loop_
_entity.id
_entity.type
_entity.pdbx_description
1 polymer ?
#
loop_
_entity_poly.entity_id
_entity_poly.type
_entity_poly.pdbx_seq_one_letter_code
_entity_poly.pdbx_strand_id
1 'polypeptide(L)'
;KEKFEGNTEHSTAAYTLVREDASTGLTYKLPLEASYARSLLIFFLCRSGYRSFIAANFITNIGYKNCYNISDGFEGNNQDKGWKQNNLPWQF
;
A
#
# COMPACT_ATOMS: atom_id res chain seq x y z
N LYS A 1 25.62 -23.18 10.14
CA LYS A 1 25.49 -21.86 10.80
C LYS A 1 26.27 -20.85 9.97
N GLU A 2 25.61 -20.12 9.09
CA GLU A 2 26.13 -18.84 8.60
C GLU A 2 24.94 -17.87 8.58
N LYS A 3 25.13 -16.78 9.32
CA LYS A 3 24.14 -15.79 9.70
C LYS A 3 24.27 -14.66 8.67
N PHE A 4 23.24 -14.47 7.84
CA PHE A 4 23.15 -13.28 7.01
C PHE A 4 22.81 -12.09 7.91
N GLU A 5 23.83 -11.34 8.32
CA GLU A 5 23.72 -10.01 8.91
C GLU A 5 23.47 -9.00 7.80
N GLY A 6 22.20 -8.79 7.46
CA GLY A 6 21.77 -7.65 6.65
C GLY A 6 21.45 -6.48 7.58
N ASN A 7 22.22 -5.40 7.51
CA ASN A 7 21.93 -4.13 8.19
C ASN A 7 20.73 -3.44 7.52
N THR A 8 19.54 -4.01 7.68
CA THR A 8 18.33 -3.27 7.30
C THR A 8 18.07 -2.25 8.39
N GLU A 9 18.77 -1.11 8.32
CA GLU A 9 18.36 0.06 9.06
C GLU A 9 16.95 0.40 8.60
N HIS A 10 15.99 0.18 9.49
CA HIS A 10 14.61 0.58 9.33
C HIS A 10 14.57 2.10 9.24
N SER A 11 14.71 2.63 8.02
CA SER A 11 14.33 4.00 7.71
C SER A 11 12.80 4.10 7.79
N THR A 12 12.31 4.25 9.02
CA THR A 12 10.90 4.56 9.34
C THR A 12 10.59 6.04 9.06
N ALA A 13 11.62 6.87 8.83
CA ALA A 13 11.49 8.31 8.66
C ALA A 13 10.86 8.73 7.32
N ALA A 14 10.88 7.89 6.29
CA ALA A 14 10.38 8.25 4.96
C ALA A 14 8.84 8.26 4.84
N TYR A 15 8.11 7.62 5.76
CA TYR A 15 6.65 7.49 5.65
C TYR A 15 5.87 8.71 6.16
N THR A 16 6.51 9.62 6.91
CA THR A 16 5.84 10.81 7.47
C THR A 16 5.76 11.97 6.48
N LEU A 17 6.54 11.93 5.39
CA LEU A 17 6.57 12.98 4.38
C LEU A 17 5.93 12.48 3.08
N VAL A 18 4.65 12.13 3.15
CA VAL A 18 3.81 12.14 1.94
C VAL A 18 3.70 13.61 1.53
N ARG A 19 4.52 13.98 0.55
CA ARG A 19 4.43 15.28 -0.11
C ARG A 19 3.08 15.35 -0.80
N GLU A 20 2.30 16.39 -0.49
CA GLU A 20 1.17 16.81 -1.30
C GLU A 20 1.70 17.15 -2.70
N ASP A 21 1.51 16.25 -3.67
CA ASP A 21 1.81 16.53 -5.06
C ASP A 21 0.65 17.32 -5.67
N ALA A 22 0.74 18.64 -5.55
CA ALA A 22 -0.22 19.58 -6.15
C ALA A 22 -0.21 19.59 -7.70
N SER A 23 0.32 18.56 -8.39
CA SER A 23 0.46 18.54 -9.86
C SER A 23 -0.77 18.04 -10.62
N THR A 24 -1.75 17.42 -9.96
CA THR A 24 -2.95 16.89 -10.63
C THR A 24 -4.19 17.79 -10.52
N GLY A 25 -4.17 18.85 -9.71
CA GLY A 25 -5.37 19.67 -9.46
C GLY A 25 -6.54 18.91 -8.83
N LEU A 26 -6.36 17.63 -8.50
CA LEU A 26 -7.33 16.78 -7.81
C LEU A 26 -7.03 16.79 -6.32
N THR A 27 -7.04 17.98 -5.71
CA THR A 27 -7.07 18.07 -4.25
C THR A 27 -8.48 17.66 -3.83
N TYR A 28 -8.70 16.38 -3.51
CA TYR A 28 -9.83 16.00 -2.68
C TYR A 28 -9.60 16.61 -1.30
N LYS A 29 -9.92 17.91 -1.19
CA LYS A 29 -10.00 18.66 0.06
C LYS A 29 -11.18 18.11 0.82
N LEU A 30 -10.94 16.97 1.45
CA LEU A 30 -11.84 16.45 2.43
C LEU A 30 -11.29 16.93 3.76
N PRO A 31 -11.97 17.85 4.47
CA PRO A 31 -11.82 17.99 5.90
C PRO A 31 -12.39 16.71 6.51
N LEU A 32 -11.63 15.64 6.35
CA LEU A 32 -11.95 14.30 6.76
C LEU A 32 -11.58 14.28 8.23
N GLU A 33 -12.54 14.61 9.09
CA GLU A 33 -12.44 14.28 10.52
C GLU A 33 -11.80 12.91 10.64
N ALA A 34 -10.81 12.75 11.53
CA ALA A 34 -10.01 11.53 11.61
C ALA A 34 -10.87 10.25 11.77
N SER A 35 -12.11 10.39 12.23
CA SER A 35 -13.13 9.34 12.24
C SER A 35 -13.57 8.89 10.84
N TYR A 36 -13.88 9.82 9.92
CA TYR A 36 -14.31 9.52 8.56
C TYR A 36 -13.15 8.91 7.75
N ALA A 37 -11.89 9.31 8.00
CA ALA A 37 -10.71 8.74 7.36
C ALA A 37 -10.53 7.25 7.69
N ARG A 38 -10.81 6.88 8.94
CA ARG A 38 -10.75 5.49 9.41
C ARG A 38 -11.86 4.59 8.84
N SER A 39 -12.89 5.17 8.22
CA SER A 39 -13.97 4.44 7.54
C SER A 39 -13.81 4.31 6.02
N LEU A 40 -12.82 4.96 5.40
CA LEU A 40 -12.60 4.86 3.96
C LEU A 40 -12.13 3.46 3.55
N LEU A 41 -12.51 3.05 2.33
CA LEU A 41 -11.97 1.88 1.67
C LEU A 41 -10.53 2.15 1.24
N ILE A 42 -9.58 1.36 1.72
CA ILE A 42 -8.16 1.49 1.41
C ILE A 42 -7.68 0.19 0.77
N PHE A 43 -7.17 0.29 -0.45
CA PHE A 43 -6.57 -0.84 -1.17
C PHE A 43 -5.04 -0.69 -1.18
N PHE A 44 -4.34 -1.76 -0.83
CA PHE A 44 -2.88 -1.81 -0.81
C PHE A 44 -2.37 -2.65 -1.98
N LEU A 45 -1.40 -2.10 -2.71
CA LEU A 45 -0.77 -2.74 -3.87
C LEU A 45 0.76 -2.74 -3.72
N CYS A 46 1.39 -3.86 -4.05
CA CYS A 46 2.83 -3.96 -4.28
C CYS A 46 3.11 -4.84 -5.50
N ARG A 47 4.37 -5.21 -5.74
CA ARG A 47 4.74 -6.05 -6.90
C ARG A 47 4.00 -7.39 -6.94
N SER A 48 3.97 -8.12 -5.81
CA SER A 48 3.52 -9.52 -5.74
C SER A 48 2.60 -9.84 -4.56
N GLY A 49 2.03 -8.82 -3.90
CA GLY A 49 1.01 -8.98 -2.85
C GLY A 49 1.48 -9.16 -1.40
N TYR A 50 2.74 -9.53 -1.15
CA TYR A 50 3.20 -9.82 0.23
C TYR A 50 3.46 -8.56 1.07
N ARG A 51 4.15 -7.56 0.52
CA ARG A 51 4.42 -6.30 1.25
C ARG A 51 3.13 -5.49 1.48
N SER A 52 2.21 -5.52 0.52
CA SER A 52 0.90 -4.88 0.65
C SER A 52 0.01 -5.59 1.68
N PHE A 53 0.12 -6.92 1.83
CA PHE A 53 -0.53 -7.65 2.92
C PHE A 53 -0.06 -7.16 4.30
N ILE A 54 1.26 -7.04 4.50
CA ILE A 54 1.82 -6.54 5.76
C ILE A 54 1.33 -5.11 6.04
N ALA A 55 1.30 -4.25 5.02
CA ALA A 55 0.81 -2.88 5.16
C ALA A 55 -0.68 -2.82 5.51
N ALA A 56 -1.53 -3.60 4.82
CA ALA A 56 -2.96 -3.67 5.10
C ALA A 56 -3.23 -4.15 6.54
N ASN A 57 -2.51 -5.18 7.00
CA ASN A 57 -2.63 -5.67 8.36
C ASN A 57 -2.17 -4.63 9.40
N PHE A 58 -1.07 -3.93 9.14
CA PHE A 58 -0.59 -2.87 10.02
C PHE A 58 -1.61 -1.72 10.14
N ILE A 59 -2.15 -1.26 9.01
CA ILE A 59 -3.13 -0.17 8.99
C ILE A 59 -4.46 -0.57 9.65
N THR A 60 -4.86 -1.83 9.47
CA THR A 60 -6.00 -2.41 10.21
C THR A 60 -5.78 -2.36 11.72
N ASN A 61 -4.58 -2.74 12.17
CA ASN A 61 -4.23 -2.76 13.60
C ASN A 61 -4.19 -1.37 14.26
N ILE A 62 -4.01 -0.29 13.49
CA ILE A 62 -4.06 1.09 14.01
C ILE A 62 -5.47 1.72 13.88
N GLY A 63 -6.49 0.93 13.54
CA GLY A 63 -7.90 1.31 13.67
C GLY A 63 -8.61 1.74 12.37
N TYR A 64 -8.00 1.52 11.20
CA TYR A 64 -8.73 1.63 9.94
C TYR A 64 -9.52 0.35 9.68
N LYS A 65 -10.78 0.48 9.31
CA LYS A 65 -11.69 -0.68 9.28
C LYS A 65 -11.73 -1.40 7.94
N ASN A 66 -11.51 -0.69 6.85
CA ASN A 66 -11.82 -1.15 5.50
C ASN A 66 -10.53 -1.25 4.67
N CYS A 67 -9.60 -2.09 5.10
CA CYS A 67 -8.29 -2.27 4.47
C CYS A 67 -8.22 -3.59 3.69
N TYR A 68 -7.86 -3.50 2.41
CA TYR A 68 -7.84 -4.65 1.49
C TYR A 68 -6.49 -4.78 0.79
N ASN A 69 -6.03 -6.01 0.65
CA ASN A 69 -4.82 -6.34 -0.08
C ASN A 69 -5.17 -6.81 -1.50
N ILE A 70 -4.46 -6.30 -2.51
CA ILE A 70 -4.44 -6.89 -3.86
C ILE A 70 -3.39 -8.02 -3.82
N SER A 71 -3.86 -9.24 -3.56
CA SER A 71 -3.03 -10.40 -3.16
C SER A 71 -2.13 -10.97 -4.26
N ASP A 72 -2.55 -10.82 -5.51
CA ASP A 72 -1.81 -11.12 -6.72
C ASP A 72 -0.76 -10.04 -7.04
N GLY A 73 -0.91 -8.84 -6.48
CA GLY A 73 -0.02 -7.72 -6.72
C GLY A 73 -0.11 -7.17 -8.16
N PHE A 74 0.83 -6.29 -8.52
CA PHE A 74 0.83 -5.67 -9.84
C PHE A 74 1.33 -6.61 -10.94
N GLU A 75 2.42 -7.34 -10.68
CA GLU A 75 3.09 -8.21 -11.65
C GLU A 75 2.72 -9.69 -11.51
N GLY A 76 2.05 -10.08 -10.43
CA GLY A 76 1.73 -11.47 -10.11
C GLY A 76 2.62 -12.06 -9.03
N ASN A 77 2.27 -13.26 -8.62
CA ASN A 77 3.02 -14.06 -7.68
C ASN A 77 3.20 -15.50 -8.23
N ASN A 78 3.60 -16.46 -7.40
CA ASN A 78 3.83 -17.84 -7.85
C ASN A 78 2.54 -18.62 -8.16
N GLN A 79 1.37 -18.08 -7.84
CA GLN A 79 0.06 -18.73 -7.96
C GLN A 79 -0.83 -17.98 -8.95
N ASP A 80 -0.86 -16.64 -8.84
CA ASP A 80 -1.82 -15.79 -9.52
C ASP A 80 -1.14 -14.78 -10.44
N LYS A 81 -1.81 -14.52 -11.57
CA LYS A 81 -1.48 -13.39 -12.45
C LYS A 81 -1.85 -12.09 -11.76
N GLY A 82 -0.96 -11.11 -11.81
CA GLY A 82 -1.21 -9.80 -11.21
C GLY A 82 -2.00 -8.86 -12.10
N TRP A 83 -2.26 -7.65 -11.58
CA TRP A 83 -3.01 -6.58 -12.23
C TRP A 83 -2.65 -6.39 -13.71
N LYS A 84 -1.35 -6.29 -14.01
CA LYS A 84 -0.83 -6.08 -15.36
C LYS A 84 -1.14 -7.24 -16.31
N GLN A 85 -1.03 -8.48 -15.82
CA GLN A 85 -1.25 -9.69 -16.61
C GLN A 85 -2.74 -10.05 -16.76
N ASN A 86 -3.60 -9.50 -15.89
CA ASN A 86 -5.05 -9.60 -15.97
C ASN A 86 -5.67 -8.57 -16.94
N ASN A 87 -4.87 -7.87 -17.75
CA ASN A 87 -5.31 -6.85 -18.71
C ASN A 87 -6.11 -5.70 -18.05
N LEU A 88 -5.86 -5.40 -16.78
CA LEU A 88 -6.46 -4.26 -16.11
C LEU A 88 -5.77 -2.96 -16.58
N PRO A 89 -6.43 -1.78 -16.48
CA PRO A 89 -5.83 -0.53 -16.92
C PRO A 89 -4.56 -0.16 -16.13
N TRP A 90 -3.48 0.17 -16.84
CA TRP A 90 -2.25 0.76 -16.30
C TRP A 90 -1.48 1.49 -17.40
N GLN A 91 -0.57 2.39 -17.02
CA GLN A 91 0.30 3.12 -17.95
C GLN A 91 1.70 3.29 -17.34
N PHE A 92 2.70 3.55 -18.18
CA PHE A 92 4.07 3.88 -17.77
C PHE A 92 4.29 5.39 -17.65
#